data_AF-A0AAP2BR82-F1
#
_entry.id   AF-A0AAP2BR82-F1
#
_cell.length_a   1.000
_cell.length_b   1.000
_cell.length_c   1.000
_cell.angle_alpha   90.00
_cell.angle_beta   90.00
_cell.angle_gamma   90.00
#
_symmetry.space_group_name_H-M   'P 1'
#
loop_
_entity.id
_entity.type
_entity.pdbx_description
1 polymer ?
#
loop_
_entity_poly.entity_id
_entity_poly.type
_entity_poly.pdbx_seq_one_letter_code
_entity_poly.pdbx_strand_id
1 'polypeptide(L)'
;MSSLGNIPADIRVPLVYIDIDNSQALDSAPAQSRKIIVIGQQSATGTAAVLTQNRITSDGTADQLYGKGSMLAGMLKTLRKANSYTEVWAMGLADIAAGAASKAELAITGPATAAGTLALLVNGISVQVGVSAEATADTIAASIITAVNKLPDTQVIAALKAASTTSVTLTTNWQGATGNAMDIRLNYYPGEQTPAGV
;
A
#
# COMPACT_ATOMS: atom_id res chain seq x y z
N MET A 1 -19.76 39.43 42.37
CA MET A 1 -18.34 39.06 42.50
C MET A 1 -18.05 38.03 41.43
N SER A 2 -17.12 38.34 40.52
CA SER A 2 -16.73 37.45 39.43
C SER A 2 -15.89 36.30 39.97
N SER A 3 -16.16 35.08 39.48
CA SER A 3 -15.34 33.88 39.70
C SER A 3 -13.85 34.16 39.46
N LEU A 4 -12.98 33.65 40.33
CA LEU A 4 -11.53 33.56 40.08
C LEU A 4 -11.28 32.16 39.49
N GLY A 5 -11.03 32.09 38.18
CA GLY A 5 -10.84 30.81 37.49
C GLY A 5 -12.09 29.92 37.52
N ASN A 6 -11.90 28.64 37.86
CA ASN A 6 -12.95 27.62 37.94
C ASN A 6 -13.60 27.50 39.34
N ILE A 7 -13.25 28.37 40.30
CA ILE A 7 -13.81 28.33 41.66
C ILE A 7 -15.24 28.89 41.65
N PRO A 8 -16.28 28.07 41.93
CA PRO A 8 -17.66 28.52 41.91
C PRO A 8 -17.95 29.62 42.93
N ALA A 9 -18.77 30.60 42.55
CA ALA A 9 -19.10 31.76 43.39
C ALA A 9 -20.08 31.44 44.54
N ASP A 10 -20.61 30.22 44.60
CA ASP A 10 -21.66 29.75 45.51
C ASP A 10 -21.14 28.80 46.61
N ILE A 11 -19.82 28.78 46.84
CA ILE A 11 -19.21 28.07 47.97
C ILE A 11 -19.62 28.72 49.30
N ARG A 12 -20.17 27.91 50.22
CA ARG A 12 -20.67 28.35 51.54
C ARG A 12 -19.86 27.86 52.73
N VAL A 13 -18.86 27.01 52.49
CA VAL A 13 -18.01 26.45 53.55
C VAL A 13 -16.73 27.28 53.63
N PRO A 14 -16.38 27.82 54.80
CA PRO A 14 -15.14 28.58 54.96
C PRO A 14 -13.94 27.63 54.94
N LEU A 15 -12.88 27.97 54.19
CA LEU A 15 -11.52 27.39 54.21
C LEU A 15 -10.70 27.99 53.03
N VAL A 16 -9.53 27.43 52.72
CA VAL A 16 -8.68 27.83 51.60
C VAL A 16 -9.01 27.00 50.35
N TYR A 17 -9.25 27.68 49.23
CA TYR A 17 -9.43 27.08 47.90
C TYR A 17 -8.30 27.57 47.00
N ILE A 18 -7.63 26.65 46.31
CA ILE A 18 -6.51 26.92 45.40
C ILE A 18 -6.91 26.40 44.02
N ASP A 19 -6.87 27.28 43.02
CA ASP A 19 -6.97 26.90 41.60
C ASP A 19 -5.58 27.01 40.95
N ILE A 20 -5.22 26.02 40.14
CA ILE A 20 -3.95 25.98 39.43
C ILE A 20 -4.27 26.03 37.94
N ASP A 21 -4.12 27.21 37.34
CA ASP A 21 -4.27 27.38 35.90
C ASP A 21 -2.96 27.06 35.17
N ASN A 22 -2.94 25.89 34.52
CA ASN A 22 -1.80 25.47 33.69
C ASN A 22 -1.85 26.03 32.26
N SER A 23 -2.82 26.88 31.90
CA SER A 23 -2.97 27.44 30.55
C SER A 23 -1.73 28.23 30.08
N GLN A 24 -0.95 28.77 31.02
CA GLN A 24 0.32 29.48 30.77
C GLN A 24 1.54 28.78 31.39
N ALA A 25 1.44 27.51 31.79
CA ALA A 25 2.55 26.76 32.39
C ALA A 25 3.60 26.26 31.36
N LEU A 26 3.43 26.58 30.08
CA LEU A 26 4.37 26.26 29.00
C LEU A 26 5.32 27.44 28.76
N ASP A 27 6.48 27.40 29.44
CA ASP A 27 7.51 28.45 29.44
C ASP A 27 8.37 28.49 28.14
N SER A 28 8.02 27.71 27.13
CA SER A 28 8.73 27.62 25.86
C SER A 28 7.75 27.53 24.70
N ALA A 29 8.07 28.16 23.57
CA ALA A 29 7.29 27.99 22.35
C ALA A 29 7.15 26.48 22.08
N PRO A 30 5.92 25.92 22.09
CA PRO A 30 5.75 24.49 21.95
C PRO A 30 6.44 24.03 20.66
N ALA A 31 7.19 22.92 20.73
CA ALA A 31 7.82 22.33 19.57
C ALA A 31 6.78 22.24 18.45
N GLN A 32 7.00 22.95 17.35
CA GLN A 32 6.01 23.08 16.30
C GLN A 32 5.65 21.68 15.77
N SER A 33 4.47 21.19 16.16
CA SER A 33 4.01 19.86 15.78
C SER A 33 3.79 19.85 14.26
N ARG A 34 4.69 19.20 13.54
CA ARG A 34 4.58 19.01 12.10
C ARG A 34 3.80 17.73 11.85
N LYS A 35 2.78 17.82 11.00
CA LYS A 35 1.98 16.69 10.55
C LYS A 35 2.12 16.57 9.05
N ILE A 36 2.21 15.34 8.57
CA ILE A 36 2.19 15.02 7.13
C ILE A 36 0.81 14.43 6.83
N ILE A 37 0.18 14.90 5.78
CA ILE A 37 -1.02 14.26 5.22
C ILE A 37 -0.67 13.65 3.87
N VAL A 38 -1.07 12.40 3.66
CA VAL A 38 -0.93 11.70 2.38
C VAL A 38 -2.30 11.44 1.80
N ILE A 39 -2.47 11.76 0.52
CA ILE A 39 -3.72 11.58 -0.20
C ILE A 39 -3.45 10.69 -1.40
N GLY A 40 -4.30 9.69 -1.61
CA GLY A 40 -4.16 8.74 -2.72
C GLY A 40 -5.37 7.83 -2.84
N GLN A 41 -5.42 7.08 -3.94
CA GLN A 41 -6.49 6.11 -4.17
C GLN A 41 -6.38 4.95 -3.18
N GLN A 42 -7.50 4.62 -2.54
CA GLN A 42 -7.64 3.43 -1.72
C GLN A 42 -8.29 2.30 -2.53
N SER A 43 -8.01 1.06 -2.14
CA SER A 43 -8.69 -0.11 -2.69
C SER A 43 -10.10 -0.24 -2.11
N ALA A 44 -11.01 -0.86 -2.86
CA ALA A 44 -12.34 -1.25 -2.37
C ALA A 44 -12.28 -2.24 -1.19
N THR A 45 -11.15 -2.91 -0.98
CA THR A 45 -10.91 -3.80 0.16
C THR A 45 -10.47 -3.08 1.44
N GLY A 46 -10.20 -1.77 1.38
CA GLY A 46 -9.88 -0.95 2.55
C GLY A 46 -11.09 -0.66 3.41
N THR A 47 -10.90 -0.58 4.73
CA THR A 47 -12.00 -0.32 5.69
C THR A 47 -12.28 1.16 5.93
N ALA A 48 -11.40 2.07 5.51
CA ALA A 48 -11.58 3.50 5.71
C ALA A 48 -12.66 4.07 4.77
N ALA A 49 -13.49 4.96 5.30
CA ALA A 49 -14.41 5.73 4.47
C ALA A 49 -13.62 6.72 3.59
N VAL A 50 -14.02 6.82 2.33
CA VAL A 50 -13.46 7.78 1.36
C VAL A 50 -13.61 9.21 1.89
N LEU A 51 -12.61 10.06 1.65
CA LEU A 51 -12.54 11.46 2.11
C LEU A 51 -12.56 11.64 3.65
N THR A 52 -12.22 10.60 4.41
CA THR A 52 -12.03 10.70 5.87
C THR A 52 -10.55 10.62 6.23
N GLN A 53 -10.15 11.44 7.22
CA GLN A 53 -8.77 11.49 7.70
C GLN A 53 -8.55 10.44 8.79
N ASN A 54 -7.54 9.60 8.63
CA ASN A 54 -7.16 8.61 9.63
C ASN A 54 -5.67 8.73 9.95
N ARG A 55 -5.32 8.59 11.22
CA ARG A 55 -3.92 8.62 11.67
C ARG A 55 -3.24 7.29 11.37
N ILE A 56 -2.02 7.34 10.85
CA ILE A 56 -1.24 6.17 10.43
C ILE A 56 -0.09 5.93 11.40
N THR A 57 -0.23 4.86 12.18
CA THR A 57 0.73 4.49 13.24
C THR A 57 1.62 3.31 12.86
N SER A 58 1.19 2.49 11.90
CA SER A 58 1.92 1.32 11.42
C SER A 58 1.61 1.00 9.96
N ASP A 59 2.45 0.18 9.34
CA ASP A 59 2.25 -0.29 7.97
C ASP A 59 1.02 -1.20 7.87
N GLY A 60 0.76 -2.01 8.91
CA GLY A 60 -0.46 -2.82 9.01
C GLY A 60 -1.73 -1.97 9.10
N THR A 61 -1.67 -0.82 9.76
CA THR A 61 -2.78 0.16 9.80
C THR A 61 -3.07 0.72 8.41
N ALA A 62 -2.04 1.05 7.62
CA ALA A 62 -2.22 1.51 6.25
C ALA A 62 -2.86 0.44 5.36
N ASP A 63 -2.39 -0.81 5.48
CA ASP A 63 -2.92 -1.95 4.73
C ASP A 63 -4.39 -2.25 5.07
N GLN A 64 -4.76 -2.18 6.34
CA GLN A 64 -6.15 -2.41 6.77
C GLN A 64 -7.08 -1.29 6.30
N LEU A 65 -6.68 -0.04 6.51
CA LEU A 65 -7.52 1.12 6.20
C LEU A 65 -7.70 1.32 4.70
N TYR A 66 -6.65 1.18 3.90
CA TYR A 66 -6.67 1.54 2.49
C TYR A 66 -6.55 0.34 1.54
N GLY A 67 -6.39 -0.86 2.09
CA GLY A 67 -6.26 -2.10 1.34
C GLY A 67 -4.82 -2.39 0.91
N LYS A 68 -4.39 -3.64 1.11
CA LYS A 68 -3.07 -4.14 0.71
C LYS A 68 -2.87 -3.99 -0.80
N GLY A 69 -1.69 -3.51 -1.19
CA GLY A 69 -1.34 -3.31 -2.60
C GLY A 69 -2.05 -2.13 -3.28
N SER A 70 -2.78 -1.30 -2.53
CA SER A 70 -3.32 -0.05 -3.05
C SER A 70 -2.23 1.01 -3.24
N MET A 71 -2.54 2.05 -4.01
CA MET A 71 -1.69 3.22 -4.20
C MET A 71 -1.37 3.87 -2.85
N LEU A 72 -2.39 4.19 -2.06
CA LEU A 72 -2.21 4.89 -0.78
C LEU A 72 -1.48 4.04 0.27
N ALA A 73 -1.76 2.73 0.36
CA ALA A 73 -1.02 1.86 1.27
C ALA A 73 0.48 1.82 0.93
N GLY A 74 0.83 1.70 -0.37
CA GLY A 74 2.23 1.75 -0.81
C GLY A 74 2.91 3.09 -0.53
N MET A 75 2.23 4.21 -0.79
CA MET A 75 2.75 5.55 -0.48
C MET A 75 3.07 5.71 1.01
N LEU A 76 2.18 5.23 1.88
CA LEU A 76 2.35 5.32 3.33
C LEU A 76 3.51 4.49 3.85
N LYS A 77 3.67 3.25 3.35
CA LYS A 77 4.82 2.40 3.70
C LYS A 77 6.14 3.05 3.28
N THR A 78 6.21 3.56 2.05
CA THR A 78 7.39 4.26 1.54
C THR A 78 7.71 5.52 2.37
N LEU A 79 6.68 6.33 2.68
CA LEU A 79 6.85 7.52 3.51
C LEU A 79 7.40 7.16 4.90
N ARG A 80 6.82 6.16 5.56
CA ARG A 80 7.21 5.76 6.92
C ARG A 80 8.61 5.16 6.98
N LYS A 81 9.04 4.46 5.93
CA LYS A 81 10.41 3.97 5.79
C LYS A 81 11.42 5.14 5.71
N ALA A 82 11.06 6.24 5.06
CA ALA A 82 11.91 7.43 4.95
C ALA A 82 11.80 8.36 6.18
N ASN A 83 10.63 8.44 6.82
CA ASN A 83 10.35 9.29 7.97
C ASN A 83 9.47 8.54 8.98
N SER A 84 10.12 8.04 10.03
CA SER A 84 9.49 7.22 11.07
C SER A 84 8.96 8.02 12.27
N TYR A 85 9.23 9.32 12.36
CA TYR A 85 9.02 10.11 13.57
C TYR A 85 7.96 11.20 13.44
N THR A 86 7.69 11.68 12.21
CA THR A 86 6.66 12.71 12.01
C THR A 86 5.26 12.09 12.07
N GLU A 87 4.31 12.78 12.69
CA GLU A 87 2.92 12.30 12.74
C GLU A 87 2.31 12.27 11.33
N VAL A 88 1.90 11.08 10.88
CA VAL A 88 1.32 10.87 9.54
C VAL A 88 -0.18 10.65 9.64
N TRP A 89 -0.90 11.38 8.81
CA TRP A 89 -2.31 11.21 8.52
C TRP A 89 -2.50 10.84 7.06
N ALA A 90 -3.61 10.19 6.76
CA ALA A 90 -3.97 9.86 5.39
C ALA A 90 -5.45 10.05 5.12
N MET A 91 -5.75 10.33 3.86
CA MET A 91 -7.10 10.45 3.34
C MET A 91 -7.22 9.64 2.05
N GLY A 92 -8.10 8.64 2.06
CA GLY A 92 -8.35 7.80 0.91
C GLY A 92 -9.29 8.48 -0.10
N LEU A 93 -8.96 8.34 -1.38
CA LEU A 93 -9.84 8.67 -2.50
C LEU A 93 -10.44 7.37 -3.07
N ALA A 94 -11.68 7.43 -3.52
CA ALA A 94 -12.25 6.34 -4.32
C ALA A 94 -11.45 6.16 -5.62
N ASP A 95 -11.52 4.96 -6.19
CA ASP A 95 -10.98 4.72 -7.52
C ASP A 95 -11.74 5.54 -8.58
N ILE A 96 -11.09 5.85 -9.69
CA ILE A 96 -11.63 6.74 -10.72
C ILE A 96 -12.69 5.98 -11.52
N ALA A 97 -13.98 6.25 -11.33
CA ALA A 97 -15.06 5.44 -11.94
C ALA A 97 -14.99 5.27 -13.47
N ALA A 98 -14.51 6.29 -14.20
CA ALA A 98 -14.34 6.26 -15.66
C ALA A 98 -12.89 5.95 -16.09
N GLY A 99 -12.04 5.53 -15.16
CA GLY A 99 -10.65 5.23 -15.40
C GLY A 99 -10.45 3.86 -16.03
N ALA A 100 -9.23 3.62 -16.49
CA ALA A 100 -8.76 2.29 -16.87
C ALA A 100 -7.52 1.96 -16.05
N ALA A 101 -7.43 0.71 -15.60
CA ALA A 101 -6.20 0.20 -14.99
C ALA A 101 -5.19 -0.14 -16.08
N SER A 102 -3.93 0.23 -15.85
CA SER A 102 -2.82 -0.15 -16.75
C SER A 102 -2.64 -1.67 -16.74
N LYS A 103 -2.34 -2.23 -17.92
CA LYS A 103 -2.20 -3.67 -18.15
C LYS A 103 -0.88 -3.97 -18.86
N ALA A 104 -0.28 -5.08 -18.49
CA ALA A 104 0.82 -5.71 -19.22
C ALA A 104 0.48 -7.18 -19.46
N GLU A 105 0.91 -7.71 -20.59
CA GLU A 105 0.69 -9.11 -20.95
C GLU A 105 2.02 -9.86 -20.98
N LEU A 106 2.04 -11.03 -20.35
CA LEU A 106 3.14 -11.97 -20.38
C LEU A 106 2.67 -13.23 -21.10
N ALA A 107 3.21 -13.46 -22.29
CA ALA A 107 2.91 -14.65 -23.08
C ALA A 107 3.95 -15.74 -22.80
N ILE A 108 3.48 -16.95 -22.49
CA ILE A 108 4.32 -18.13 -22.32
C ILE A 108 4.40 -18.83 -23.68
N THR A 109 5.62 -18.99 -24.22
CA THR A 109 5.81 -19.37 -25.62
C THR A 109 5.88 -20.88 -25.85
N GLY A 110 6.24 -21.65 -24.82
CA GLY A 110 6.31 -23.10 -24.90
C GLY A 110 6.29 -23.79 -23.53
N PRO A 111 6.23 -25.14 -23.53
CA PRO A 111 6.41 -25.92 -22.31
C PRO A 111 7.88 -25.92 -21.87
N ALA A 112 8.11 -26.09 -20.57
CA ALA A 112 9.47 -26.18 -20.04
C ALA A 112 10.12 -27.52 -20.41
N THR A 113 11.30 -27.47 -21.03
CA THR A 113 12.13 -28.66 -21.31
C THR A 113 13.11 -28.97 -20.18
N ALA A 114 13.28 -28.06 -19.23
CA ALA A 114 14.09 -28.26 -18.04
C ALA A 114 13.46 -27.55 -16.84
N ALA A 115 13.67 -28.08 -15.64
CA ALA A 115 13.25 -27.41 -14.42
C ALA A 115 14.08 -26.16 -14.18
N GLY A 116 13.47 -25.13 -13.58
CA GLY A 116 14.15 -23.88 -13.28
C GLY A 116 13.26 -22.92 -12.51
N THR A 117 13.72 -21.68 -12.37
CA THR A 117 12.95 -20.60 -11.74
C THR A 117 12.85 -19.45 -12.73
N LEU A 118 11.62 -19.02 -13.01
CA LEU A 118 11.35 -17.83 -13.79
C LEU A 118 11.35 -16.63 -12.83
N ALA A 119 12.31 -15.74 -12.99
CA ALA A 119 12.50 -14.57 -12.13
C ALA A 119 11.83 -13.33 -12.75
N LEU A 120 10.73 -12.89 -12.14
CA LEU A 120 10.08 -11.64 -12.50
C LEU A 120 10.46 -10.55 -11.50
N LEU A 121 10.67 -9.33 -12.00
CA LEU A 121 10.75 -8.13 -11.19
C LEU A 121 9.53 -7.27 -11.52
N VAL A 122 8.61 -7.13 -10.57
CA VAL A 122 7.36 -6.39 -10.74
C VAL A 122 7.36 -5.20 -9.77
N ASN A 123 7.43 -3.99 -10.30
CA ASN A 123 7.49 -2.73 -9.52
C ASN A 123 8.59 -2.75 -8.44
N GLY A 124 9.75 -3.34 -8.75
CA GLY A 124 10.87 -3.48 -7.83
C GLY A 124 10.75 -4.62 -6.82
N ILE A 125 9.68 -5.41 -6.86
CA ILE A 125 9.51 -6.62 -6.04
C ILE A 125 9.90 -7.84 -6.85
N SER A 126 10.80 -8.67 -6.31
CA SER A 126 11.18 -9.93 -6.93
C SER A 126 10.11 -10.99 -6.70
N VAL A 127 9.63 -11.59 -7.78
CA VAL A 127 8.64 -12.66 -7.82
C VAL A 127 9.30 -13.87 -8.46
N GLN A 128 9.61 -14.89 -7.65
CA GLN A 128 10.28 -16.11 -8.08
C GLN A 128 9.23 -17.20 -8.36
N VAL A 129 9.17 -17.68 -9.60
CA VAL A 129 8.20 -18.68 -10.04
C VAL A 129 8.91 -20.00 -10.33
N GLY A 130 8.67 -21.00 -9.49
CA GLY A 130 9.20 -22.35 -9.73
C GLY A 130 8.52 -23.00 -10.93
N VAL A 131 9.33 -23.54 -11.85
CA VAL A 131 8.88 -24.26 -13.04
C VAL A 131 9.49 -25.65 -13.01
N SER A 132 8.64 -26.69 -13.02
CA SER A 132 9.09 -28.08 -13.13
C SER A 132 9.49 -28.42 -14.57
N ALA A 133 10.33 -29.44 -14.74
CA ALA A 133 10.54 -30.03 -16.05
C ALA A 133 9.19 -30.52 -16.61
N GLU A 134 9.00 -30.40 -17.92
CA GLU A 134 7.77 -30.78 -18.64
C GLU A 134 6.52 -29.99 -18.23
N ALA A 135 6.67 -28.89 -17.47
CA ALA A 135 5.55 -28.02 -17.15
C ALA A 135 4.95 -27.44 -18.43
N THR A 136 3.64 -27.63 -18.61
CA THR A 136 2.91 -27.04 -19.74
C THR A 136 2.84 -25.52 -19.60
N ALA A 137 2.64 -24.81 -20.72
CA ALA A 137 2.48 -23.37 -20.71
C ALA A 137 1.33 -22.90 -19.79
N ASP A 138 0.24 -23.67 -19.73
CA ASP A 138 -0.91 -23.42 -18.86
C ASP A 138 -0.53 -23.54 -17.37
N THR A 139 0.25 -24.57 -17.02
CA THR A 139 0.75 -24.76 -15.65
C THR A 139 1.69 -23.62 -15.24
N ILE A 140 2.57 -23.18 -16.16
CA ILE A 140 3.48 -22.06 -15.91
C ILE A 140 2.67 -20.76 -15.70
N ALA A 141 1.66 -20.50 -16.53
CA ALA A 141 0.77 -19.34 -16.38
C ALA A 141 0.08 -19.33 -15.01
N ALA A 142 -0.45 -20.48 -14.57
CA ALA A 142 -1.07 -20.62 -13.25
C ALA A 142 -0.08 -20.38 -12.09
N SER A 143 1.15 -20.87 -12.21
CA SER A 143 2.22 -20.63 -11.23
C SER A 143 2.59 -19.15 -11.15
N ILE A 144 2.69 -18.45 -12.28
CA ILE A 144 2.95 -17.00 -12.32
C ILE A 144 1.84 -16.23 -11.61
N ILE A 145 0.57 -16.53 -11.94
CA ILE A 145 -0.59 -15.88 -11.33
C ILE A 145 -0.57 -16.04 -9.81
N THR A 146 -0.31 -17.27 -9.34
CA THR A 146 -0.25 -17.58 -7.90
C THR A 146 0.89 -16.83 -7.21
N ALA A 147 2.08 -16.80 -7.81
CA ALA A 147 3.25 -16.14 -7.24
C ALA A 147 3.08 -14.62 -7.14
N VAL A 148 2.54 -13.98 -8.19
CA VAL A 148 2.29 -12.54 -8.20
C VAL A 148 1.21 -12.16 -7.18
N ASN A 149 0.07 -12.86 -7.18
CA ASN A 149 -1.05 -12.53 -6.30
C ASN A 149 -0.76 -12.80 -4.81
N LYS A 150 0.25 -13.61 -4.49
CA LYS A 150 0.75 -13.81 -3.13
C LYS A 150 1.49 -12.58 -2.58
N LEU A 151 1.99 -11.71 -3.46
CA LEU A 151 2.79 -10.55 -3.12
C LEU A 151 2.02 -9.25 -3.43
N PRO A 152 1.12 -8.80 -2.53
CA PRO A 152 0.31 -7.61 -2.77
C PRO A 152 1.14 -6.32 -2.92
N ASP A 153 2.37 -6.29 -2.39
CA ASP A 153 3.29 -5.16 -2.53
C ASP A 153 3.79 -4.98 -3.99
N THR A 154 3.55 -5.94 -4.90
CA THR A 154 3.74 -5.75 -6.35
C THR A 154 2.76 -4.75 -6.95
N GLN A 155 1.67 -4.42 -6.24
CA GLN A 155 0.66 -3.43 -6.64
C GLN A 155 -0.08 -3.76 -7.96
N VAL A 156 0.02 -5.00 -8.41
CA VAL A 156 -0.70 -5.53 -9.57
C VAL A 156 -1.40 -6.82 -9.19
N ILE A 157 -2.46 -7.14 -9.92
CA ILE A 157 -3.14 -8.43 -9.88
C ILE A 157 -2.90 -9.17 -11.20
N ALA A 158 -2.51 -10.43 -11.11
CA ALA A 158 -2.33 -11.31 -12.24
C ALA A 158 -3.58 -12.17 -12.46
N ALA A 159 -3.99 -12.30 -13.71
CA ALA A 159 -5.05 -13.22 -14.14
C ALA A 159 -4.76 -13.75 -15.55
N LEU A 160 -5.41 -14.83 -15.96
CA LEU A 160 -5.35 -15.27 -17.35
C LEU A 160 -5.96 -14.20 -18.27
N LYS A 161 -5.33 -14.00 -19.42
CA LYS A 161 -5.91 -13.19 -20.49
C LYS A 161 -7.21 -13.86 -20.96
N ALA A 162 -8.25 -13.06 -21.20
CA ALA A 162 -9.52 -13.58 -21.70
C ALA A 162 -9.30 -14.42 -22.98
N ALA A 163 -9.92 -15.61 -23.02
CA ALA A 163 -9.80 -16.58 -24.10
C ALA A 163 -8.37 -17.12 -24.38
N SER A 164 -7.46 -17.05 -23.40
CA SER A 164 -6.13 -17.68 -23.47
C SER A 164 -5.82 -18.46 -22.18
N THR A 165 -5.13 -19.59 -22.32
CA THR A 165 -4.60 -20.38 -21.19
C THR A 165 -3.10 -20.16 -20.98
N THR A 166 -2.40 -19.60 -21.98
CA THR A 166 -0.94 -19.43 -22.01
C THR A 166 -0.48 -17.98 -21.89
N SER A 167 -1.39 -17.05 -21.62
CA SER A 167 -1.08 -15.63 -21.47
C SER A 167 -1.61 -15.08 -20.17
N VAL A 168 -0.74 -14.43 -19.40
CA VAL A 168 -1.07 -13.79 -18.12
C VAL A 168 -1.19 -12.29 -18.34
N THR A 169 -2.28 -11.69 -17.90
CA THR A 169 -2.46 -10.24 -17.82
C THR A 169 -2.18 -9.77 -16.40
N LEU A 170 -1.24 -8.85 -16.25
CA LEU A 170 -0.93 -8.12 -15.03
C LEU A 170 -1.67 -6.79 -15.09
N THR A 171 -2.54 -6.53 -14.13
CA THR A 171 -3.38 -5.32 -14.09
C THR A 171 -3.06 -4.52 -12.83
N THR A 172 -2.86 -3.22 -12.94
CA THR A 172 -2.64 -2.34 -11.78
C THR A 172 -3.85 -2.33 -10.86
N ASN A 173 -3.64 -2.27 -9.53
CA ASN A 173 -4.71 -2.33 -8.54
C ASN A 173 -5.63 -1.10 -8.46
N TRP A 174 -5.30 -0.04 -9.19
CA TRP A 174 -6.10 1.19 -9.29
C TRP A 174 -6.14 1.68 -10.74
N GLN A 175 -7.09 2.55 -11.03
CA GLN A 175 -7.29 3.12 -12.36
C GLN A 175 -6.63 4.49 -12.48
N GLY A 176 -6.22 4.83 -13.71
CA GLY A 176 -5.68 6.15 -14.05
C GLY A 176 -4.20 6.15 -14.45
N ALA A 177 -3.74 7.33 -14.88
CA ALA A 177 -2.43 7.50 -15.50
C ALA A 177 -1.24 7.20 -14.58
N THR A 178 -1.43 7.23 -13.26
CA THR A 178 -0.38 6.93 -12.28
C THR A 178 0.08 5.47 -12.36
N GLY A 179 -0.75 4.56 -12.88
CA GLY A 179 -0.37 3.16 -13.12
C GLY A 179 0.42 2.92 -14.42
N ASN A 180 0.60 3.93 -15.27
CA ASN A 180 1.26 3.73 -16.57
C ASN A 180 2.79 3.61 -16.47
N ALA A 181 3.38 4.03 -15.35
CA ALA A 181 4.81 3.92 -15.09
C ALA A 181 5.21 2.62 -14.37
N MET A 182 4.26 1.70 -14.19
CA MET A 182 4.52 0.39 -13.60
C MET A 182 5.44 -0.42 -14.51
N ASP A 183 6.38 -1.14 -13.90
CA ASP A 183 7.49 -1.78 -14.59
C ASP A 183 7.53 -3.27 -14.29
N ILE A 184 7.72 -4.06 -15.34
CA ILE A 184 7.81 -5.52 -15.28
C ILE A 184 9.01 -5.94 -16.10
N ARG A 185 9.92 -6.70 -15.48
CA ARG A 185 11.13 -7.21 -16.12
C ARG A 185 11.26 -8.70 -15.88
N LEU A 186 11.85 -9.40 -16.85
CA LEU A 186 12.20 -10.80 -16.78
C LEU A 186 13.72 -10.91 -16.63
N ASN A 187 14.19 -11.74 -15.70
CA ASN A 187 15.61 -12.04 -15.46
C ASN A 187 16.47 -10.77 -15.33
N TYR A 188 16.10 -9.88 -14.40
CA TYR A 188 16.76 -8.58 -14.25
C TYR A 188 18.16 -8.71 -13.62
N TYR A 189 18.36 -9.66 -12.71
CA TYR A 189 19.65 -9.82 -12.02
C TYR A 189 20.61 -10.75 -12.77
N PRO A 190 21.94 -10.53 -12.67
CA PRO A 190 22.93 -11.41 -13.26
C PRO A 190 22.77 -12.85 -12.77
N GLY A 191 22.75 -13.81 -13.69
CA GLY A 191 22.61 -15.24 -13.40
C GLY A 191 21.16 -15.75 -13.42
N GLU A 192 20.16 -14.87 -13.46
CA GLU A 192 18.77 -15.27 -13.72
C GLU A 192 18.62 -15.67 -15.19
N GLN A 193 18.03 -16.84 -15.45
CA GLN A 193 17.83 -17.36 -16.80
C GLN A 193 16.46 -18.03 -16.87
N THR A 194 15.77 -17.85 -17.99
CA THR A 194 14.50 -18.51 -18.26
C THR A 194 14.73 -20.03 -18.37
N PRO A 195 13.88 -20.88 -17.77
CA PRO A 195 13.93 -22.31 -18.00
C PRO A 195 13.89 -22.63 -19.50
N ALA A 196 14.68 -23.60 -19.95
CA ALA A 196 14.74 -23.95 -21.36
C ALA A 196 13.34 -24.31 -21.89
N GLY A 197 12.98 -23.82 -23.08
CA GLY A 197 11.71 -24.09 -23.76
C GLY A 197 10.55 -23.12 -23.46
N VAL A 198 10.69 -22.23 -22.47
CA VAL A 198 9.63 -21.31 -22.01
C VAL A 198 9.69 -19.94 -22.68
#